data_AF-A0AAW1TZ62-F1
#
_entry.id   AF-A0AAW1TZ62-F1
#
_cell.length_a   1.000
_cell.length_b   1.000
_cell.length_c   1.000
_cell.angle_alpha   90.00
_cell.angle_beta   90.00
_cell.angle_gamma   90.00
#
_symmetry.space_group_name_H-M   'P 1'
#
loop_
_entity.id
_entity.type
_entity.pdbx_description
1 polymer ?
#
loop_
_entity_poly.entity_id
_entity_poly.type
_entity_poly.pdbx_seq_one_letter_code
_entity_poly.pdbx_strand_id
1 'polypeptide(L)' 'MDESEDISTAVYQSNWHLAEPKSRRYLWMMMMRSQKPLGLSIGPIGSVNLNAFIQVCLL' A
#
# COMPACT_ATOMS: atom_id res chain seq x y z
N MET A 1 8.71 1.14 -8.46
CA MET A 1 7.76 2.19 -8.06
C MET A 1 6.51 1.43 -7.66
N ASP A 2 6.22 1.37 -6.37
CA ASP A 2 5.18 0.51 -5.82
C ASP A 2 3.81 1.16 -6.05
N GLU A 3 2.91 0.46 -6.73
CA GLU A 3 1.53 0.90 -7.03
C GLU A 3 0.77 1.41 -5.79
N SER A 4 1.13 0.89 -4.61
CA SER A 4 0.53 1.30 -3.33
C SER A 4 0.92 2.73 -2.93
N GLU A 5 2.14 3.16 -3.24
CA GLU A 5 2.64 4.51 -2.94
C GLU A 5 1.98 5.57 -3.84
N ASP A 6 1.74 5.24 -5.10
CA ASP A 6 1.02 6.10 -6.05
C ASP A 6 -0.42 6.35 -5.60
N ILE A 7 -1.11 5.32 -5.08
CA ILE A 7 -2.46 5.46 -4.52
C ILE A 7 -2.46 6.41 -3.30
N SER A 8 -1.48 6.28 -2.41
CA SER A 8 -1.31 7.21 -1.26
C SER A 8 -1.12 8.64 -1.75
N THR A 9 -0.25 8.83 -2.73
CA THR A 9 0.10 10.14 -3.29
C THR A 9 -1.10 10.79 -3.97
N ALA A 10 -1.86 10.03 -4.78
CA ALA A 10 -3.07 10.51 -5.43
C ALA A 10 -4.16 10.91 -4.42
N VAL A 11 -4.33 10.14 -3.34
CA VAL A 11 -5.28 10.48 -2.26
C VAL A 11 -4.82 11.74 -1.51
N TYR A 12 -3.53 11.89 -1.24
CA TYR A 12 -2.99 13.08 -0.58
C TYR A 12 -3.13 14.34 -1.43
N GLN A 13 -2.96 14.23 -2.75
CA GLN A 13 -3.17 15.31 -3.71
C GLN A 13 -4.65 15.64 -3.96
N SER A 14 -5.57 14.77 -3.53
CA SER A 14 -7.00 15.03 -3.63
C SER A 14 -7.49 16.01 -2.56
N ASN A 15 -8.70 16.56 -2.74
CA ASN A 15 -9.36 17.42 -1.75
C ASN A 15 -9.88 16.65 -0.51
N TRP A 16 -9.11 15.71 0.02
CA TRP A 16 -9.48 14.82 1.13
C TRP A 16 -9.86 15.58 2.41
N HIS A 17 -9.30 16.78 2.60
CA HIS A 17 -9.63 17.68 3.72
C HIS A 17 -11.08 18.21 3.67
N LEU A 18 -11.62 18.35 2.46
CA LEU A 18 -12.98 18.82 2.20
C LEU A 18 -14.00 17.67 2.17
N ALA A 19 -13.53 16.42 2.19
CA ALA A 19 -14.39 15.25 2.21
C ALA A 19 -15.17 15.16 3.53
N GLU A 20 -16.36 14.55 3.47
CA GLU A 20 -17.21 14.27 4.62
C GLU A 20 -16.39 13.57 5.74
N PRO A 21 -16.69 13.79 7.03
CA PRO A 21 -15.91 13.23 8.14
C PRO A 21 -15.74 11.71 8.06
N LYS A 22 -16.77 11.02 7.54
CA LYS A 22 -16.77 9.57 7.33
C LYS A 22 -15.77 9.17 6.24
N SER A 23 -15.86 9.81 5.07
CA SER A 23 -14.98 9.59 3.91
C SER A 23 -13.53 9.93 4.22
N ARG A 24 -13.29 11.02 4.98
CA ARG A 24 -11.96 11.44 5.41
C ARG A 24 -11.24 10.38 6.25
N ARG A 25 -11.97 9.69 7.13
CA ARG A 25 -11.43 8.60 7.94
C ARG A 25 -11.02 7.41 7.07
N TYR A 26 -11.79 7.10 6.01
CA TYR A 26 -11.43 6.06 5.04
C TYR A 26 -10.20 6.42 4.21
N LEU A 27 -10.13 7.66 3.71
CA LEU A 27 -8.97 8.16 2.96
C LEU A 27 -7.69 8.15 3.82
N TRP A 28 -7.81 8.53 5.10
CA TRP A 28 -6.70 8.45 6.05
C TRP A 28 -6.22 7.02 6.29
N MET A 29 -7.14 6.07 6.43
CA MET A 29 -6.80 4.64 6.54
C MET A 29 -6.14 4.10 5.28
N MET A 30 -6.57 4.51 4.08
CA MET A 30 -5.93 4.14 2.82
C MET A 30 -4.49 4.66 2.76
N MET A 31 -4.27 5.95 3.03
CA MET A 31 -2.92 6.54 3.03
C MET A 31 -1.98 5.81 4.00
N MET A 32 -2.42 5.52 5.23
CA MET A 32 -1.58 4.79 6.21
C MET A 32 -1.27 3.36 5.76
N ARG A 33 -2.20 2.66 5.10
CA ARG A 33 -1.97 1.29 4.60
C ARG A 33 -1.02 1.26 3.41
N SER A 34 -1.06 2.30 2.58
CA SER A 34 -0.23 2.47 1.40
C SER A 34 1.22 2.83 1.69
N GLN A 35 1.55 3.31 2.89
CA GLN A 35 2.94 3.64 3.26
C GLN A 35 3.86 2.43 3.43
N LYS A 36 3.30 1.23 3.58
CA LYS A 36 4.08 0.00 3.63
C LYS A 36 3.69 -0.84 2.42
N PRO A 37 4.63 -1.15 1.50
CA PRO A 37 4.35 -2.16 0.50
C PRO A 37 3.92 -3.44 1.22
N LEU A 38 2.95 -4.15 0.64
CA LEU A 38 2.44 -5.41 1.16
C LEU A 38 3.53 -6.49 1.02
N GLY A 39 4.60 -6.36 1.79
CA GLY A 39 5.73 -7.28 1.81
C GLY A 39 5.36 -8.46 2.68
N LEU A 40 5.20 -9.63 2.07
CA LEU A 40 5.19 -10.89 2.79
C LEU A 40 6.59 -11.09 3.39
N SER A 41 6.76 -10.70 4.65
CA SER A 41 8.00 -10.93 5.38
C SER A 41 8.06 -12.40 5.80
N ILE A 42 8.73 -13.22 5.00
CA ILE A 42 9.04 -14.61 5.37
C ILE A 42 10.23 -14.58 6.33
N GLY A 43 9.91 -14.50 7.63
CA GLY A 43 10.88 -14.66 8.73
C GLY A 43 12.19 -13.86 8.58
N PRO A 44 13.32 -14.36 9.11
CA PRO A 44 14.63 -13.67 9.08
C PRO A 44 15.27 -13.56 7.69
N ILE A 45 14.56 -13.95 6.61
CA ILE A 45 15.09 -14.13 5.26
C ILE A 45 14.87 -12.87 4.39
N GLY A 46 14.14 -11.87 4.91
CA GLY A 46 13.93 -10.58 4.26
C GLY A 46 12.57 -10.45 3.57
N SER A 47 12.23 -9.22 3.17
CA SER A 47 10.96 -8.90 2.52
C SER A 47 10.87 -9.58 1.15
N VAL A 48 10.01 -10.58 1.03
CA VAL A 48 9.76 -11.25 -0.25
C VAL A 48 8.82 -10.36 -1.04
N ASN A 49 9.33 -9.81 -2.14
CA ASN A 49 8.49 -9.09 -3.08
C ASN A 49 7.58 -10.10 -3.81
N LEU A 50 6.32 -9.76 -4.07
CA LEU A 50 5.31 -10.68 -4.62
C LEU A 50 5.81 -11.41 -5.90
N ASN A 51 6.62 -10.71 -6.70
CA ASN A 51 7.25 -11.24 -7.90
C ASN A 51 8.14 -12.47 -7.62
N ALA A 52 8.93 -12.44 -6.54
CA ALA A 52 9.79 -13.57 -6.16
C ALA A 52 8.98 -14.77 -5.66
N PHE A 53 7.89 -14.53 -4.92
CA PHE A 53 6.99 -15.60 -4.49
C PHE A 53 6.31 -16.30 -5.68
N ILE A 54 5.79 -15.52 -6.62
CA ILE A 54 5.15 -16.06 -7.83
C ILE A 54 6.18 -16.83 -8.68
N GLN A 55 7.41 -16.31 -8.81
CA GLN A 55 8.47 -16.98 -9.56
C GLN A 55 8.88 -18.34 -8.94
N VAL A 56 8.87 -18.46 -7.60
CA VAL A 56 9.13 -19.74 -6.91
C VAL A 56 7.94 -20.69 -7.04
N CYS A 57 6.70 -20.19 -6.98
CA CYS A 57 5.52 -21.04 -7.04
C CYS A 57 5.17 -21.54 -8.44
N LEU A 58 5.72 -20.90 -9.49
CA LEU A 58 5.57 -21.31 -10.90
C LEU A 58 6.64 -22.33 -11.36
N LEU A 59 7.55 -22.73 -10.47
CA LEU A 59 8.47 -23.86 -10.64
C LEU A 59 7.86 -25.14 -10.06
#